data_AF-A0A514WGG2-F1
#
_entry.id   AF-A0A514WGG2-F1
#
_cell.length_a   1.000
_cell.length_b   1.000
_cell.length_c   1.000
_cell.angle_alpha   90.00
_cell.angle_beta   90.00
_cell.angle_gamma   90.00
#
_symmetry.space_group_name_H-M   'P 1'
#
loop_
_entity.id
_entity.type
_entity.pdbx_description
1 polymer ?
#
loop_
_entity_poly.entity_id
_entity_poly.type
_entity_poly.pdbx_seq_one_letter_code
_entity_poly.pdbx_strand_id
1 'polypeptide(L)'
;MARYVNGLKVPTAIFEAAAFHYDVKVSCRCGHTAVFAPHGLWWKFYRKGWHDNFFDARERFYCRMCWLAAKRKVRPIRVESVKQLIVVELPLPDERIWKRERKRFRG
;
A
#
# COMPACT_ATOMS: atom_id res chain seq x y z
N MET A 1 -10.99 -3.95 12.30
CA MET A 1 -10.37 -4.39 13.56
C MET A 1 -8.86 -4.29 13.39
N ALA A 2 -8.19 -3.44 14.16
CA ALA A 2 -6.74 -3.27 14.05
C ALA A 2 -6.03 -4.56 14.49
N ARG A 3 -5.14 -5.09 13.64
CA ARG A 3 -4.35 -6.28 13.98
C ARG A 3 -3.17 -5.84 14.85
N TYR A 4 -2.98 -6.47 16.00
CA TYR A 4 -1.82 -6.21 16.87
C TYR A 4 -0.87 -7.40 16.81
N VAL A 5 0.43 -7.12 16.66
CA VAL A 5 1.49 -8.12 16.78
C VAL A 5 2.48 -7.58 17.80
N ASN A 6 2.72 -8.33 18.87
CA ASN A 6 3.61 -7.94 19.97
C ASN A 6 3.29 -6.56 20.57
N GLY A 7 1.99 -6.23 20.72
CA GLY A 7 1.54 -4.94 21.25
C GLY A 7 1.63 -3.76 20.28
N LEU A 8 2.17 -3.95 19.07
CA LEU A 8 2.23 -2.91 18.03
C LEU A 8 1.08 -3.07 17.03
N LYS A 9 0.44 -1.95 16.68
CA LYS A 9 -0.55 -1.91 15.59
C LYS A 9 0.13 -2.24 14.27
N VAL A 10 -0.31 -3.32 13.63
CA VAL A 10 0.11 -3.73 12.29
C VAL A 10 -0.91 -3.19 11.29
N PRO A 11 -0.48 -2.31 10.37
CA PRO A 11 -1.33 -1.86 9.28
C PRO A 11 -1.85 -3.05 8.46
N THR A 12 -3.16 -3.09 8.26
CA THR A 12 -3.87 -4.04 7.40
C THR A 12 -4.38 -3.41 6.10
N ALA A 13 -4.41 -2.07 6.06
CA ALA A 13 -4.76 -1.27 4.90
C ALA A 13 -3.67 -0.24 4.58
N ILE A 14 -3.66 0.24 3.33
CA ILE A 14 -2.71 1.25 2.85
C ILE A 14 -2.91 2.57 3.60
N PHE A 15 -4.15 2.95 3.91
CA PHE A 15 -4.41 4.12 4.75
C PHE A 15 -3.80 4.00 6.15
N GLU A 16 -3.96 2.85 6.81
CA GLU A 16 -3.36 2.61 8.13
C GLU A 16 -1.83 2.68 8.06
N ALA A 17 -1.24 2.18 6.97
CA ALA A 17 0.20 2.27 6.74
C ALA A 17 0.64 3.73 6.63
N ALA A 18 -0.12 4.56 5.89
CA ALA A 18 0.14 5.99 5.80
C ALA A 18 -0.02 6.70 7.16
N ALA A 19 -1.09 6.37 7.91
CA ALA A 19 -1.38 6.96 9.21
C ALA A 19 -0.35 6.60 10.29
N PHE A 20 0.24 5.41 10.22
CA PHE A 20 1.23 4.91 11.17
C PHE A 20 2.68 5.06 10.68
N HIS A 21 2.91 5.76 9.55
CA HIS A 21 4.23 5.97 8.96
C HIS A 21 4.98 4.66 8.61
N TYR A 22 4.26 3.66 8.10
CA TYR A 22 4.84 2.45 7.52
C TYR A 22 4.79 2.51 5.99
N ASP A 23 5.80 1.94 5.35
CA ASP A 23 5.83 1.78 3.90
C ASP A 23 5.09 0.50 3.47
N VAL A 24 4.63 0.46 2.22
CA VAL A 24 3.92 -0.71 1.68
C VAL A 24 4.85 -1.48 0.75
N LYS A 25 5.28 -2.66 1.19
CA LYS A 25 6.05 -3.60 0.38
C LYS A 25 5.13 -4.57 -0.34
N VAL A 26 5.36 -4.72 -1.64
CA VAL A 26 4.66 -5.63 -2.53
C VAL A 26 5.66 -6.64 -3.08
N SER A 27 5.39 -7.93 -2.89
CA SER A 27 6.29 -9.01 -3.27
C SER A 27 5.64 -9.92 -4.33
N CYS A 28 6.33 -10.13 -5.44
CA CYS A 28 5.92 -11.02 -6.52
C CYS A 28 6.46 -12.45 -6.33
N ARG A 29 5.81 -13.43 -6.94
CA ARG A 29 6.27 -14.84 -7.00
C ARG A 29 7.65 -14.98 -7.67
N CYS A 30 8.01 -14.08 -8.58
CA CYS A 30 9.33 -14.11 -9.24
C CYS A 30 10.49 -13.62 -8.36
N GLY A 31 10.23 -13.25 -7.09
CA GLY A 31 11.23 -12.69 -6.19
C GLY A 31 11.39 -11.17 -6.29
N HIS A 32 10.81 -10.53 -7.32
CA HIS A 32 10.81 -9.06 -7.40
C HIS A 32 9.95 -8.45 -6.30
N THR A 33 10.50 -7.44 -5.62
CA THR A 33 9.80 -6.67 -4.61
C THR A 33 9.84 -5.18 -4.94
N ALA A 34 8.78 -4.47 -4.58
CA ALA A 34 8.69 -3.02 -4.73
C ALA A 34 8.11 -2.44 -3.45
N VAL A 35 8.65 -1.32 -2.99
CA VAL A 35 8.17 -0.63 -1.79
C VAL A 35 7.67 0.76 -2.17
N PHE A 36 6.44 1.05 -1.77
CA PHE A 36 5.73 2.28 -2.15
C PHE A 36 5.54 3.19 -0.94
N ALA A 37 5.67 4.50 -1.18
CA ALA A 37 5.25 5.52 -0.25
C ALA A 37 3.73 5.38 0.00
N PRO A 38 3.29 5.18 1.26
CA PRO A 38 1.92 4.79 1.58
C PRO A 38 0.93 5.90 1.26
N HIS A 39 1.33 7.16 1.43
CA HIS A 39 0.49 8.34 1.20
C HIS A 39 0.06 8.46 -0.27
N GLY A 40 1.02 8.45 -1.19
CA GLY A 40 0.73 8.53 -2.61
C GLY A 40 0.05 7.27 -3.15
N LEU A 41 0.35 6.11 -2.57
CA LEU A 41 -0.33 4.86 -2.90
C LEU A 41 -1.80 4.89 -2.48
N TRP A 42 -2.08 5.29 -1.24
CA TRP A 42 -3.45 5.48 -0.76
C TRP A 42 -4.20 6.48 -1.63
N TRP A 43 -3.59 7.61 -1.98
CA TRP A 43 -4.21 8.62 -2.82
C TRP A 43 -4.64 8.08 -4.19
N LYS A 44 -3.80 7.23 -4.81
CA LYS A 44 -4.14 6.56 -6.06
C LYS A 44 -5.36 5.66 -5.92
N PHE A 45 -5.44 4.88 -4.84
CA PHE A 45 -6.56 4.00 -4.53
C PHE A 45 -7.84 4.79 -4.26
N TYR A 46 -7.73 5.84 -3.44
CA TYR A 46 -8.84 6.73 -3.10
C TYR A 46 -9.44 7.39 -4.35
N ARG A 47 -8.61 7.99 -5.22
CA ARG A 47 -9.08 8.61 -6.47
C ARG A 47 -9.77 7.64 -7.43
N LYS A 48 -9.42 6.35 -7.36
CA LYS A 48 -10.00 5.30 -8.20
C LYS A 48 -11.18 4.59 -7.54
N GLY A 49 -11.54 4.94 -6.31
CA GLY A 49 -12.59 4.26 -5.53
C GLY A 49 -12.25 2.79 -5.24
N TRP A 50 -10.96 2.45 -5.15
CA TRP A 50 -10.52 1.08 -4.86
C TRP A 50 -10.41 0.85 -3.37
N HIS A 51 -10.75 -0.37 -2.93
CA HIS A 51 -10.50 -0.82 -1.56
C HIS A 51 -8.99 -0.87 -1.30
N ASP A 52 -8.58 -0.26 -0.20
CA ASP A 52 -7.18 -0.07 0.18
C ASP A 52 -6.69 -1.11 1.21
N ASN A 53 -7.53 -2.09 1.57
CA ASN A 53 -7.10 -3.27 2.33
C ASN A 53 -6.01 -4.03 1.57
N PHE A 54 -4.97 -4.51 2.25
CA PHE A 54 -3.85 -5.19 1.59
C PHE A 54 -4.27 -6.43 0.79
N PHE A 55 -5.32 -7.13 1.24
CA PHE A 55 -5.87 -8.29 0.54
C PHE A 55 -6.45 -7.90 -0.83
N ASP A 56 -7.33 -6.90 -0.86
CA ASP A 56 -7.98 -6.43 -2.09
C ASP A 56 -7.00 -5.66 -2.98
N ALA A 57 -6.10 -4.89 -2.36
CA ALA A 57 -5.12 -4.09 -3.06
C ALA A 57 -4.21 -4.93 -3.96
N ARG A 58 -3.89 -6.17 -3.53
CA ARG A 58 -3.12 -7.15 -4.30
C ARG A 58 -3.64 -7.34 -5.72
N GLU A 59 -4.96 -7.30 -5.90
CA GLU A 59 -5.63 -7.52 -7.19
C GLU A 59 -5.43 -6.35 -8.17
N ARG A 60 -5.00 -5.19 -7.67
CA ARG A 60 -4.73 -3.96 -8.45
C ARG A 60 -3.26 -3.80 -8.82
N PHE A 61 -2.38 -4.68 -8.35
CA PHE A 61 -0.97 -4.68 -8.71
C PHE A 61 -0.65 -5.78 -9.72
N TYR A 62 0.39 -5.54 -10.52
CA TYR A 62 1.03 -6.57 -11.32
C TYR A 62 2.54 -6.33 -11.33
N CYS A 63 3.31 -7.41 -11.47
CA CYS A 63 4.76 -7.31 -11.50
C CYS A 63 5.26 -6.78 -12.85
N ARG A 64 5.97 -5.65 -12.82
CA ARG A 64 6.60 -5.07 -14.01
C ARG A 64 7.68 -5.99 -14.60
N MET A 65 8.47 -6.66 -13.77
CA MET A 65 9.52 -7.59 -14.23
C MET A 65 8.92 -8.79 -14.99
N CYS A 66 7.85 -9.41 -14.47
CA CYS A 66 7.16 -10.49 -15.18
C CYS A 66 6.51 -10.03 -16.48
N TRP A 67 6.00 -8.79 -16.50
CA TRP A 67 5.46 -8.19 -17.72
C TRP A 67 6.54 -7.97 -18.79
N LEU A 68 7.70 -7.43 -18.40
CA LEU A 68 8.80 -7.19 -19.34
C LEU A 68 9.41 -8.50 -19.84
N ALA A 69 9.62 -9.49 -18.96
CA ALA A 69 10.25 -10.75 -19.33
C ALA A 69 9.34 -11.68 -20.14
N ALA A 70 8.05 -11.76 -19.80
CA ALA A 70 7.14 -12.79 -20.34
C ALA A 70 5.79 -12.24 -20.83
N LYS A 71 5.57 -10.92 -20.83
CA LYS A 71 4.28 -10.27 -21.15
C LYS A 71 3.09 -10.82 -20.34
N ARG A 72 3.37 -11.32 -19.12
CA ARG A 72 2.36 -11.86 -18.21
C ARG A 72 2.11 -10.91 -17.05
N LYS A 73 0.83 -10.60 -16.79
CA LYS A 73 0.40 -9.81 -15.62
C LYS A 73 0.32 -10.73 -14.41
N VAL A 74 1.44 -10.93 -13.73
CA VAL A 74 1.50 -11.73 -12.50
C VAL A 74 1.10 -10.86 -11.32
N ARG A 75 0.05 -11.28 -10.60
CA ARG A 75 -0.38 -10.64 -9.34
C ARG A 75 0.64 -10.94 -8.24
N PRO A 76 0.95 -9.97 -7.36
CA PRO A 76 1.84 -10.20 -6.25
C PRO A 76 1.27 -11.23 -5.28
N ILE A 77 2.15 -11.93 -4.57
CA ILE A 77 1.75 -12.96 -3.59
C ILE A 77 1.51 -12.37 -2.20
N ARG A 78 2.17 -11.25 -1.88
CA ARG A 78 2.12 -10.62 -0.56
C ARG A 78 2.18 -9.10 -0.68
N VAL A 79 1.33 -8.44 0.09
CA VAL A 79 1.36 -7.00 0.36
C VAL A 79 1.47 -6.86 1.87
N GLU A 80 2.50 -6.17 2.35
CA GLU A 80 2.82 -6.05 3.77
C GLU A 80 3.34 -4.65 4.09
N SER A 81 3.16 -4.23 5.34
CA SER A 81 3.73 -2.99 5.85
C SER A 81 5.16 -3.24 6.36
N VAL A 82 6.09 -2.36 6.02
CA VAL A 82 7.49 -2.41 6.45
C VAL A 82 7.92 -1.07 7.02
N LYS A 83 8.85 -1.06 7.97
CA LYS A 83 9.46 0.18 8.47
C LYS A 83 10.70 0.51 7.63
N GLN A 84 10.62 1.63 6.92
CA GLN A 84 11.75 2.39 6.35
C GLN A 84 12.52 1.75 5.20
N LEU A 85 11.86 1.58 4.04
CA LEU A 85 12.54 1.29 2.77
C LEU A 85 11.78 1.91 1.58
N ILE A 86 11.51 3.22 1.56
CA ILE A 86 10.80 3.86 0.43
C ILE A 86 11.64 3.70 -0.85
N VAL A 87 11.08 3.05 -1.88
CA VAL A 87 11.73 2.89 -3.20
C VAL A 87 10.93 3.57 -4.31
N VAL A 88 9.62 3.76 -4.13
CA VAL A 88 8.73 4.35 -5.15
C VAL A 88 7.83 5.42 -4.54
N GLU A 89 8.03 6.66 -4.99
CA GLU A 89 7.16 7.79 -4.66
C GLU A 89 6.02 7.92 -5.67
N LEU A 90 4.85 8.30 -5.16
CA LEU A 90 3.64 8.54 -5.95
C LEU A 90 3.13 9.95 -5.63
N PRO A 91 2.35 10.58 -6.53
CA PRO A 91 1.78 11.90 -6.27
C PRO A 91 1.04 11.90 -4.93
N LEU A 92 1.42 12.82 -4.06
CA LEU A 92 0.86 12.94 -2.72
C LEU A 92 -0.61 13.41 -2.80
N PRO A 93 -1.44 13.04 -1.81
CA PRO A 93 -2.80 13.56 -1.71
C PRO A 93 -2.79 15.06 -1.43
N ASP A 94 -3.87 15.74 -1.82
CA ASP A 94 -4.16 17.08 -1.34
C ASP A 94 -4.26 17.07 0.20
N GLU A 95 -3.56 18.00 0.85
CA GLU A 95 -3.48 18.11 2.29
C GLU A 95 -4.87 18.24 2.95
N ARG A 96 -5.81 18.93 2.30
CA ARG A 96 -7.18 19.10 2.81
C ARG A 96 -7.92 17.78 2.89
N ILE A 97 -7.76 16.93 1.86
CA ILE A 97 -8.40 15.62 1.80
C ILE A 97 -7.77 14.67 2.82
N TRP A 98 -6.45 14.68 2.91
CA TRP A 98 -5.72 13.90 3.91
C TRP A 98 -6.13 14.26 5.34
N LYS A 99 -6.22 15.55 5.67
CA LYS A 99 -6.69 16.03 6.98
C LYS A 99 -8.11 15.57 7.30
N ARG A 100 -9.02 15.61 6.31
CA ARG A 100 -10.41 15.15 6.46
C ARG A 100 -10.47 13.66 6.83
N GLU A 101 -9.78 12.80 6.08
CA GLU A 101 -9.85 11.36 6.35
C GLU A 101 -9.09 10.95 7.61
N ARG A 102 -7.99 11.64 7.94
CA ARG A 102 -7.36 11.48 9.26
C ARG A 102 -8.28 11.84 10.42
N LYS A 103 -9.10 12.89 10.28
CA LYS A 103 -10.09 13.27 11.30
C LYS A 103 -11.15 12.18 11.43
N ARG A 104 -11.66 11.66 10.30
CA ARG A 104 -12.63 10.56 10.28
C ARG A 104 -12.10 9.27 10.92
N PHE A 105 -10.82 8.98 10.73
CA PHE A 105 -10.20 7.79 11.32
C PHE A 105 -9.96 7.89 12.83
N ARG A 106 -9.83 9.11 13.37
CA ARG A 106 -9.57 9.37 14.80
C ARG A 106 -10.84 9.61 15.63
N GLY A 107 -11.96 9.94 14.98
CA GLY A 107 -13.26 10.14 15.61
C GLY A 107 -14.07 8.86 15.65
#